data_AF-A0A9X8VDL2-F1
#
_entry.id   AF-A0A9X8VDL2-F1
#
_cell.length_a   1.000
_cell.length_b   1.000
_cell.length_c   1.000
_cell.angle_alpha   90.00
_cell.angle_beta   90.00
_cell.angle_gamma   90.00
#
_symmetry.space_group_name_H-M   'P 1'
#
loop_
_entity.id
_entity.type
_entity.pdbx_description
1 polymer ?
#
loop_
_entity_poly.entity_id
_entity_poly.type
_entity_poly.pdbx_seq_one_letter_code
_entity_poly.pdbx_strand_id
1 'polypeptide(L)'
;LQGTPLERIDGRMIIGMFAGCIAAALWANNIKLRQPQHRIRIVQALLGGIIAGFGARLAMGCNLAAFFTGIPQFSLHAWFFALATAAGSYFGAKFTLLPMFRIPVKLQKVKAAAPLTQKPEQARRRFRLGMAVFGLAVAWSLWTLFDAPKLGIA
;
A
#
# COMPACT_ATOMS: atom_id res chain seq x y z
N LEU A 1 -5.17 23.72 -9.61
CA LEU A 1 -4.39 22.46 -9.77
C LEU A 1 -3.17 22.76 -10.64
N GLN A 2 -2.19 23.48 -10.12
CA GLN A 2 -0.94 23.74 -10.82
C GLN A 2 0.18 23.19 -9.95
N GLY A 3 1.13 22.50 -10.60
CA GLY A 3 2.27 21.83 -9.95
C GLY A 3 2.35 20.36 -10.31
N THR A 4 3.57 19.87 -10.50
CA THR A 4 3.83 18.44 -10.73
C THR A 4 3.66 17.65 -9.43
N PRO A 5 3.38 16.32 -9.45
CA PRO A 5 3.26 15.50 -8.24
C PRO A 5 4.48 15.56 -7.32
N LEU A 6 5.64 15.96 -7.84
CA LEU A 6 6.88 16.10 -7.08
C LEU A 6 6.94 17.39 -6.24
N GLU A 7 6.21 18.43 -6.61
CA GLU A 7 6.17 19.71 -5.88
C GLU A 7 5.18 19.66 -4.70
N ARG A 8 4.18 18.78 -4.78
CA ARG A 8 3.15 18.65 -3.75
C ARG A 8 3.62 17.71 -2.62
N ILE A 9 3.41 18.14 -1.37
CA ILE A 9 3.74 17.37 -0.16
C ILE A 9 3.11 15.97 -0.22
N ASP A 10 1.84 15.88 -0.62
CA ASP A 10 1.11 14.60 -0.74
C ASP A 10 1.79 13.63 -1.73
N GLY A 11 2.32 14.15 -2.84
CA GLY A 11 2.97 13.31 -3.85
C GLY A 11 4.34 12.81 -3.38
N ARG A 12 5.12 13.66 -2.70
CA ARG A 12 6.37 13.24 -2.04
C ARG A 12 6.12 12.20 -0.95
N MET A 13 5.05 12.34 -0.18
CA MET A 13 4.63 11.36 0.84
C MET A 13 4.32 10.00 0.21
N ILE A 14 3.60 9.95 -0.91
CA ILE A 14 3.27 8.69 -1.60
C ILE A 14 4.54 8.01 -2.13
N ILE A 15 5.46 8.76 -2.74
CA ILE A 15 6.75 8.23 -3.21
C ILE A 15 7.55 7.64 -2.04
N GLY A 16 7.62 8.36 -0.92
CA GLY A 16 8.26 7.88 0.30
C GLY A 16 7.65 6.59 0.84
N MET A 17 6.31 6.49 0.86
CA MET A 17 5.59 5.28 1.29
C MET A 17 5.92 4.08 0.39
N PHE A 18 5.91 4.26 -0.94
CA PHE A 18 6.28 3.20 -1.89
C PHE A 18 7.74 2.77 -1.70
N ALA A 19 8.67 3.72 -1.58
CA ALA A 19 10.09 3.42 -1.36
C ALA A 19 10.31 2.64 -0.06
N GLY A 20 9.67 3.05 1.03
CA GLY A 20 9.72 2.37 2.33
C GLY A 20 9.17 0.93 2.27
N CYS A 21 8.02 0.72 1.64
CA CYS A 21 7.46 -0.62 1.45
C CYS A 21 8.38 -1.52 0.63
N ILE A 22 9.00 -1.01 -0.43
CA ILE A 22 9.95 -1.77 -1.27
C ILE A 22 11.21 -2.14 -0.46
N ALA A 23 11.78 -1.20 0.29
CA ALA A 23 12.94 -1.45 1.14
C ALA A 23 12.62 -2.53 2.20
N ALA A 24 11.48 -2.42 2.88
CA ALA A 24 11.04 -3.39 3.86
C ALA A 24 10.80 -4.78 3.24
N ALA A 25 10.18 -4.85 2.06
CA ALA A 25 9.95 -6.11 1.36
C ALA A 25 11.27 -6.77 0.90
N LEU A 26 12.28 -5.97 0.52
CA LEU A 26 13.62 -6.43 0.17
C LEU A 26 14.36 -6.98 1.40
N TRP A 27 14.29 -6.32 2.55
CA TRP A 27 14.86 -6.81 3.81
C TRP A 27 14.19 -8.09 4.29
N ALA A 28 12.86 -8.18 4.17
CA ALA A 28 12.11 -9.38 4.51
C ALA A 28 12.34 -10.56 3.53
N ASN A 29 13.11 -10.36 2.45
CA ASN A 29 13.38 -11.37 1.40
C ASN A 29 12.09 -11.96 0.77
N ASN A 30 10.94 -11.28 0.91
CA ASN A 30 9.61 -11.81 0.60
C ASN A 30 9.01 -11.27 -0.71
N ILE A 31 9.84 -10.67 -1.57
CA ILE A 31 9.38 -10.19 -2.88
C ILE A 31 9.12 -11.37 -3.78
N LYS A 32 7.83 -11.66 -3.97
CA LYS A 32 7.32 -12.62 -4.93
C LYS A 32 6.29 -11.94 -5.81
N LEU A 33 6.61 -11.78 -7.09
CA LEU A 33 5.69 -11.25 -8.07
C LEU A 33 4.56 -12.27 -8.27
N ARG A 34 3.38 -12.00 -7.68
CA ARG A 34 2.24 -12.90 -7.74
C ARG A 34 1.27 -12.43 -8.82
N GLN A 35 1.35 -13.06 -9.98
CA GLN A 35 0.40 -12.76 -11.05
C GLN A 35 -0.99 -13.35 -10.72
N PRO A 36 -2.06 -12.56 -10.90
CA PRO A 36 -3.42 -13.04 -10.70
C PRO A 36 -3.74 -14.13 -11.71
N GLN A 37 -4.17 -15.29 -11.22
CA GLN A 37 -4.42 -16.50 -12.02
C GLN A 37 -5.67 -16.39 -12.91
N HIS A 38 -6.56 -15.41 -12.67
CA HIS A 38 -7.86 -15.34 -13.34
C HIS A 38 -8.25 -13.91 -13.67
N ARG A 39 -8.82 -13.69 -14.87
CA ARG A 39 -9.25 -12.38 -15.38
C ARG A 39 -10.30 -11.70 -14.49
N ILE A 40 -11.19 -12.49 -13.87
CA ILE A 40 -12.19 -11.97 -12.91
C ILE A 40 -11.53 -11.23 -11.74
N ARG A 41 -10.39 -11.71 -11.22
CA ARG A 41 -9.67 -11.03 -10.13
C ARG A 41 -9.13 -9.67 -10.56
N ILE A 42 -8.68 -9.56 -11.81
CA ILE A 42 -8.15 -8.31 -12.36
C ILE A 42 -9.30 -7.30 -12.49
N VAL A 43 -10.44 -7.72 -13.03
CA VAL A 43 -11.64 -6.87 -13.16
C VAL A 43 -12.16 -6.43 -11.79
N GLN A 44 -12.23 -7.35 -10.82
CA GLN A 44 -12.61 -7.02 -9.43
C GLN A 44 -11.67 -6.00 -8.79
N ALA A 45 -10.35 -6.17 -8.96
CA ALA A 45 -9.37 -5.24 -8.42
C ALA A 45 -9.48 -3.85 -9.07
N LEU A 46 -9.73 -3.80 -10.38
CA LEU A 46 -9.91 -2.55 -11.11
C LEU A 46 -11.19 -1.81 -10.68
N LEU A 47 -12.33 -2.51 -10.70
CA LEU A 47 -13.61 -1.95 -10.27
C LEU A 47 -13.58 -1.53 -8.79
N GLY A 48 -13.02 -2.38 -7.92
CA GLY A 48 -12.85 -2.09 -6.51
C GLY A 48 -11.96 -0.86 -6.28
N GLY A 49 -10.88 -0.71 -7.05
CA GLY A 49 -10.00 0.46 -6.99
C GLY A 49 -10.70 1.75 -7.40
N ILE A 50 -11.51 1.72 -8.47
CA ILE A 50 -12.30 2.87 -8.92
C ILE A 50 -13.31 3.29 -7.85
N ILE A 51 -14.07 2.32 -7.31
CA ILE A 51 -15.07 2.58 -6.27
C ILE A 51 -14.40 3.13 -5.00
N ALA A 52 -13.28 2.54 -4.57
CA ALA A 52 -12.54 2.99 -3.40
C ALA A 52 -11.98 4.42 -3.59
N GLY A 53 -11.44 4.72 -4.77
CA GLY A 53 -10.94 6.06 -5.10
C GLY A 53 -12.04 7.11 -5.14
N PHE A 54 -13.19 6.77 -5.72
CA PHE A 54 -14.37 7.65 -5.73
C PHE A 54 -14.90 7.90 -4.32
N GLY A 55 -15.01 6.83 -3.50
CA GLY A 55 -15.42 6.91 -2.10
C GLY A 55 -14.48 7.78 -1.25
N ALA A 56 -13.16 7.62 -1.42
CA ALA A 56 -12.16 8.44 -0.73
C ALA A 56 -12.30 9.94 -1.06
N ARG A 57 -12.65 10.27 -2.31
CA ARG A 57 -12.86 11.65 -2.73
C ARG A 57 -14.15 12.24 -2.17
N LEU A 58 -15.24 11.47 -2.13
CA LEU A 58 -16.50 11.89 -1.50
C LEU A 58 -16.36 12.08 0.01
N ALA A 59 -15.62 11.19 0.68
CA ALA A 59 -15.39 11.26 2.13
C ALA A 59 -14.35 12.32 2.54
N MET A 60 -13.70 12.99 1.56
CA MET A 60 -12.63 13.96 1.77
C MET A 60 -11.48 13.42 2.63
N GLY A 61 -11.17 12.13 2.49
CA GLY A 61 -10.19 11.47 3.34
C GLY A 61 -9.80 10.07 2.86
N CYS A 62 -8.77 9.53 3.48
CA CYS A 62 -8.34 8.15 3.30
C CYS A 62 -8.31 7.43 4.66
N ASN A 63 -8.29 6.11 4.65
CA ASN A 63 -8.27 5.30 5.88
C ASN A 63 -7.11 5.68 6.82
N LEU A 64 -5.93 5.97 6.25
CA LEU A 64 -4.76 6.36 7.04
C LEU A 64 -5.00 7.70 7.76
N ALA A 65 -5.43 8.74 7.03
CA ALA A 65 -5.66 10.05 7.62
C ALA A 65 -6.79 10.03 8.66
N ALA A 66 -7.91 9.38 8.35
CA ALA A 66 -9.04 9.30 9.28
C ALA A 66 -8.65 8.62 10.61
N PHE A 67 -7.83 7.57 10.58
CA PHE A 67 -7.42 6.85 11.80
C PHE A 67 -6.29 7.52 12.57
N PHE A 68 -5.25 8.03 11.89
CA PHE A 68 -4.07 8.57 12.57
C PHE A 68 -4.22 10.05 12.96
N THR A 69 -5.04 10.83 12.28
CA THR A 69 -5.25 12.26 12.61
C THR A 69 -6.66 12.53 13.12
N GLY A 70 -7.67 11.89 12.52
CA GLY A 70 -9.07 12.16 12.85
C GLY A 70 -9.52 11.66 14.24
N ILE A 71 -9.15 10.42 14.60
CA ILE A 71 -9.55 9.81 15.89
C ILE A 71 -8.85 10.47 17.09
N PRO A 72 -7.52 10.70 17.10
CA PRO A 72 -6.85 11.34 18.23
C PRO A 72 -7.31 12.79 18.46
N GLN A 73 -7.75 13.46 17.39
CA GLN A 73 -8.31 14.82 17.45
C GLN A 73 -9.80 14.82 17.81
N PHE A 74 -10.36 13.67 18.23
CA PHE A 74 -11.76 13.46 18.60
C PHE A 74 -12.78 13.99 17.58
N SER A 75 -12.47 13.88 16.29
CA SER A 75 -13.38 14.32 15.23
C SER A 75 -14.55 13.35 15.07
N LEU A 76 -15.77 13.83 15.23
CA LEU A 76 -17.00 13.04 14.98
C LEU A 76 -17.04 12.50 13.54
N HIS A 77 -16.53 13.26 12.57
CA HIS A 77 -16.44 12.83 11.18
C HIS A 77 -15.57 11.58 11.01
N ALA A 78 -14.43 11.52 11.71
CA ALA A 78 -13.52 10.39 11.65
C ALA A 78 -14.12 9.12 12.26
N TRP A 79 -14.87 9.25 13.35
CA TRP A 79 -15.61 8.14 13.96
C TRP A 79 -16.71 7.59 13.04
N PHE A 80 -17.49 8.48 12.40
CA PHE A 80 -18.50 8.06 11.44
C PHE A 80 -17.88 7.39 10.22
N PHE A 81 -16.79 7.97 9.70
CA PHE A 81 -16.03 7.40 8.60
C PHE A 81 -15.46 6.01 8.95
N ALA A 82 -14.94 5.84 10.16
CA ALA A 82 -14.42 4.56 10.65
C ALA A 82 -15.50 3.47 10.66
N LEU A 83 -16.68 3.78 11.23
CA LEU A 83 -17.80 2.85 11.29
C LEU A 83 -18.34 2.51 9.89
N ALA A 84 -18.51 3.52 9.04
CA ALA A 84 -18.96 3.34 7.66
C ALA A 84 -17.97 2.50 6.84
N THR A 85 -16.67 2.73 7.01
CA THR A 85 -15.61 1.94 6.36
C THR A 85 -15.60 0.50 6.85
N ALA A 86 -15.80 0.27 8.16
CA ALA A 86 -15.90 -1.08 8.72
C ALA A 86 -17.12 -1.83 8.18
N ALA A 87 -18.30 -1.20 8.19
CA ALA A 87 -19.52 -1.78 7.64
C ALA A 87 -19.39 -2.04 6.13
N GLY A 88 -18.92 -1.06 5.36
CA GLY A 88 -18.71 -1.17 3.92
C GLY A 88 -17.72 -2.28 3.55
N SER A 89 -16.63 -2.43 4.30
CA SER A 89 -15.66 -3.52 4.10
C SER A 89 -16.26 -4.89 4.41
N TYR A 90 -17.10 -5.00 5.45
CA TYR A 90 -17.79 -6.24 5.78
C TYR A 90 -18.79 -6.65 4.68
N PHE A 91 -19.63 -5.73 4.22
CA PHE A 91 -20.57 -5.98 3.13
C PHE A 91 -19.86 -6.25 1.81
N GLY A 92 -18.80 -5.51 1.48
CA GLY A 92 -17.98 -5.74 0.29
C GLY A 92 -17.28 -7.11 0.28
N ALA A 93 -16.77 -7.54 1.43
CA ALA A 93 -16.22 -8.89 1.58
C ALA A 93 -17.29 -9.96 1.38
N LYS A 94 -18.47 -9.79 2.00
CA LYS A 94 -19.61 -10.72 1.84
C LYS A 94 -20.10 -10.77 0.40
N PHE A 95 -20.16 -9.64 -0.30
CA PHE A 95 -20.54 -9.56 -1.71
C PHE A 95 -19.53 -10.26 -2.62
N THR A 96 -18.23 -10.06 -2.38
CA THR A 96 -17.17 -10.72 -3.16
C THR A 96 -17.13 -12.23 -2.95
N LEU A 97 -17.63 -12.72 -1.82
CA LEU A 97 -17.75 -14.14 -1.50
C LEU A 97 -18.95 -14.83 -2.17
N LEU A 98 -19.85 -14.08 -2.83
CA LEU A 98 -20.97 -14.67 -3.58
C LEU A 98 -20.48 -15.59 -4.71
N PRO A 99 -21.21 -16.70 -4.97
CA PRO A 99 -20.77 -17.74 -5.90
C PRO A 99 -20.51 -17.24 -7.33
N MET A 100 -21.14 -16.13 -7.75
CA MET A 100 -20.92 -15.49 -9.05
C MET A 100 -19.52 -14.86 -9.21
N PHE A 101 -18.92 -14.40 -8.10
CA PHE A 101 -17.62 -13.71 -8.06
C PHE A 101 -16.49 -14.60 -7.54
N ARG A 102 -16.83 -15.82 -7.10
CA ARG A 102 -15.90 -16.79 -6.55
C ARG A 102 -15.12 -17.44 -7.69
N ILE A 103 -13.86 -17.04 -7.83
CA ILE A 103 -12.93 -17.64 -8.78
C ILE A 103 -12.84 -19.14 -8.47
N PRO A 104 -13.00 -20.05 -9.45
CA PRO A 104 -12.71 -21.47 -9.25
C PRO A 104 -11.19 -21.63 -9.11
N VAL A 105 -10.69 -21.40 -7.90
CA VAL A 105 -9.29 -21.69 -7.58
C VAL A 105 -9.18 -23.21 -7.54
N LYS A 106 -8.67 -23.80 -8.62
CA LYS A 106 -8.25 -25.21 -8.63
C LYS A 106 -7.10 -25.34 -7.64
N LEU A 107 -7.42 -25.77 -6.42
CA LEU A 107 -6.42 -26.09 -5.41
C LEU A 107 -5.65 -27.31 -5.91
N GLN A 108 -4.45 -27.08 -6.45
CA GLN A 108 -3.55 -28.17 -6.82
C GLN A 108 -3.06 -28.80 -5.51
N LYS A 109 -3.51 -30.03 -5.22
CA LYS A 109 -3.02 -30.80 -4.07
C LYS A 109 -1.52 -31.04 -4.25
N VAL A 110 -0.71 -30.37 -3.44
CA VAL A 110 0.72 -30.65 -3.35
C VAL A 110 0.89 -31.82 -2.39
N LYS A 111 1.53 -32.90 -2.85
CA LYS A 111 1.70 -34.14 -2.08
C LYS A 111 2.70 -34.02 -0.92
N ALA A 112 3.55 -33.00 -0.94
CA ALA A 112 4.53 -32.71 0.11
C ALA A 112 4.83 -31.21 0.17
N ALA A 113 5.13 -30.68 1.35
CA ALA A 113 5.66 -29.32 1.46
C ALA A 113 6.97 -29.24 0.65
N ALA A 114 7.04 -28.33 -0.32
CA ALA A 114 8.27 -28.10 -1.04
C ALA A 114 9.38 -27.71 -0.05
N PRO A 115 10.57 -28.32 -0.10
CA PRO A 115 11.65 -27.97 0.81
C PRO A 115 11.97 -26.49 0.64
N LEU A 116 12.09 -25.77 1.78
CA LEU A 116 12.50 -24.37 1.80
C LEU A 116 13.93 -24.28 1.27
N THR A 117 14.08 -24.10 -0.05
CA THR A 117 15.37 -23.81 -0.68
C THR A 117 15.74 -22.38 -0.31
N GLN A 118 16.23 -22.20 0.92
CA GLN A 118 16.80 -20.96 1.41
C GLN A 118 18.09 -20.74 0.63
N LYS A 119 18.09 -19.84 -0.36
CA LYS A 119 19.31 -19.44 -1.08
C LYS A 119 19.94 -18.26 -0.33
N PRO A 120 20.92 -18.49 0.57
CA PRO A 120 21.47 -17.43 1.43
C PRO A 120 22.10 -16.28 0.62
N GLU A 121 22.72 -16.60 -0.51
CA GLU A 121 23.29 -15.62 -1.45
C GLU A 121 22.22 -14.66 -2.03
N GLN A 122 21.04 -15.19 -2.33
CA GLN A 122 19.93 -14.38 -2.86
C GLN A 122 19.34 -13.48 -1.78
N ALA A 123 19.24 -13.97 -0.55
CA ALA A 123 18.79 -13.18 0.61
C ALA A 123 19.75 -12.02 0.87
N ARG A 124 21.07 -12.27 0.84
CA ARG A 124 22.10 -11.24 1.08
C ARG A 124 22.13 -10.18 -0.04
N ARG A 125 21.88 -10.58 -1.30
CA ARG A 125 21.75 -9.63 -2.42
C ARG A 125 20.49 -8.77 -2.29
N ARG A 126 19.35 -9.35 -1.94
CA ARG A 126 18.10 -8.60 -1.72
C ARG A 126 18.19 -7.67 -0.51
N PHE A 127 18.83 -8.10 0.56
CA PHE A 127 19.09 -7.25 1.72
C PHE A 127 19.97 -6.04 1.37
N ARG A 128 21.06 -6.24 0.61
CA ARG A 128 21.90 -5.14 0.11
C ARG A 128 21.12 -4.18 -0.80
N LEU A 129 20.29 -4.71 -1.68
CA LEU A 129 19.40 -3.88 -2.51
C LEU A 129 18.40 -3.10 -1.63
N GLY A 130 17.86 -3.71 -0.57
CA GLY A 130 16.99 -3.03 0.39
C GLY A 130 17.70 -1.88 1.10
N MET A 131 18.95 -2.10 1.54
CA MET A 131 19.78 -1.04 2.13
C MET A 131 20.09 0.08 1.13
N ALA A 132 20.35 -0.24 -0.14
CA ALA A 132 20.58 0.77 -1.17
C ALA A 132 19.32 1.61 -1.44
N VAL A 133 18.15 0.97 -1.57
CA VAL A 133 16.86 1.68 -1.75
C VAL A 133 16.54 2.56 -0.54
N PHE A 134 16.75 2.04 0.67
CA PHE A 134 16.55 2.81 1.90
C PHE A 134 17.53 3.99 1.99
N GLY A 135 18.81 3.77 1.71
CA GLY A 135 19.84 4.81 1.72
C GLY A 135 19.55 5.92 0.70
N LEU A 136 19.14 5.57 -0.52
CA LEU A 136 18.72 6.54 -1.53
C LEU A 136 17.47 7.31 -1.12
N ALA A 137 16.49 6.64 -0.51
CA ALA A 137 15.27 7.29 -0.02
C ALA A 137 15.56 8.28 1.13
N VAL A 138 16.45 7.91 2.06
CA VAL A 138 16.88 8.79 3.16
C VAL A 138 17.71 9.95 2.63
N ALA A 139 18.66 9.71 1.73
CA ALA A 139 19.47 10.77 1.11
C ALA A 139 18.60 11.76 0.33
N TRP A 140 17.63 11.26 -0.43
CA TRP A 140 16.64 12.11 -1.11
C TRP A 140 15.82 12.92 -0.11
N SER A 141 15.33 12.28 0.96
CA SER A 141 14.56 12.98 2.00
C SER A 141 15.37 14.09 2.68
N LEU A 142 16.64 13.82 3.00
CA LEU A 142 17.55 14.80 3.59
C LEU A 142 17.84 15.95 2.62
N TRP A 143 18.09 15.65 1.34
CA TRP A 143 18.30 16.68 0.32
C TRP A 143 17.06 17.58 0.18
N THR A 144 15.87 16.99 0.10
CA THR A 144 14.62 17.78 0.06
C THR A 144 14.35 18.60 1.32
N LEU A 145 14.95 18.22 2.46
CA LEU A 145 14.86 18.98 3.70
C LEU A 145 15.72 20.24 3.64
N PHE A 146 16.92 20.16 3.04
CA PHE A 146 17.81 21.30 2.84
C PHE A 146 17.26 22.30 1.80
N ASP A 147 16.51 21.84 0.79
CA ASP A 147 15.88 22.70 -0.22
C ASP A 147 14.53 23.30 0.21
N ALA A 148 14.01 22.97 1.40
CA ALA A 148 12.73 23.46 1.90
C ALA A 148 12.92 24.68 2.83
N PRO A 149 12.72 25.93 2.37
CA PRO A 149 12.92 27.15 3.17
C PRO A 149 11.92 27.33 4.33
N LYS A 150 10.99 26.38 4.53
CA LYS A 150 9.93 26.48 5.56
C LYS A 150 10.27 25.81 6.89
N LEU A 151 11.49 25.30 7.07
CA LEU A 151 11.94 24.73 8.35
C LEU A 151 13.00 25.55 9.11
N GLY A 152 13.35 26.76 8.66
CA GLY A 152 14.20 27.66 9.45
C GLY A 152 15.57 27.06 9.83
N ILE A 153 16.18 26.29 8.91
CA ILE A 153 17.60 25.97 8.95
C ILE A 153 18.26 26.62 7.72
N ALA A 154 18.13 27.93 7.67
CA ALA A 154 18.98 28.93 7.01
C ALA A 154 18.38 30.30 7.34
#